data_AF-A0A9P9MPE4-F1
#
_entry.id   AF-A0A9P9MPE4-F1
#
_cell.length_a   1.000
_cell.length_b   1.000
_cell.length_c   1.000
_cell.angle_alpha   90.00
_cell.angle_beta   90.00
_cell.angle_gamma   90.00
#
_symmetry.space_group_name_H-M   'P 1'
#
loop_
_entity.id
_entity.type
_entity.pdbx_description
1 polymer ?
#
loop_
_entity_poly.entity_id
_entity_poly.type
_entity_poly.pdbx_seq_one_letter_code
_entity_poly.pdbx_strand_id
1 'polypeptide(L)'
;MPTTVTHFQERDIEDALLALHSTHSLLLHPHKVEPWVVHPFALYPASCWVQIGAQGYWATCLYCAFGIAAALKADADIFTRFGGESEQCIIRVRGQDIVEKDIVFHLSTPIREWWDNVIHSCASFQPFHHENEVDDWCQRHASPKGAVVPLSQMWRFASAWYGDYVSQPWHKRSAEEIQEVLQSNDLVGSFWSISQSVGQST
;
A
#
# COMPACT_ATOMS: atom_id res chain seq x y z
N MET A 1 -30.99 -14.45 0.21
CA MET A 1 -31.09 -13.43 1.29
C MET A 1 -31.24 -12.09 0.59
N PRO A 2 -32.31 -11.31 0.84
CA PRO A 2 -32.43 -9.99 0.23
C PRO A 2 -31.36 -9.10 0.86
N THR A 3 -30.46 -8.57 0.02
CA THR A 3 -29.50 -7.53 0.41
C THR A 3 -30.32 -6.32 0.86
N THR A 4 -30.33 -6.04 2.17
CA THR A 4 -30.93 -4.81 2.69
C THR A 4 -30.18 -3.66 2.04
N VAL A 5 -30.80 -3.01 1.05
CA VAL A 5 -30.33 -1.74 0.53
C VAL A 5 -30.60 -0.73 1.63
N THR A 6 -29.59 -0.44 2.45
CA THR A 6 -29.63 0.69 3.35
C THR A 6 -29.68 1.94 2.48
N HIS A 7 -30.84 2.56 2.40
CA HIS A 7 -31.02 3.87 1.78
C HIS A 7 -30.39 4.92 2.69
N PHE A 8 -29.08 5.14 2.55
CA PHE A 8 -28.41 6.29 3.15
C PHE A 8 -28.82 7.56 2.40
N GLN A 9 -29.04 8.67 3.12
CA GLN A 9 -29.18 9.98 2.46
C GLN A 9 -27.81 10.43 1.96
N GLU A 10 -27.77 11.27 0.92
CA GLU A 10 -26.52 11.78 0.35
C GLU A 10 -25.62 12.44 1.41
N ARG A 11 -26.21 13.25 2.30
CA ARG A 11 -25.49 13.87 3.42
C ARG A 11 -24.90 12.84 4.40
N ASP A 12 -25.63 11.76 4.69
CA ASP A 12 -25.13 10.71 5.59
C ASP A 12 -23.91 10.00 4.98
N ILE A 13 -23.88 9.85 3.66
CA ILE A 13 -22.74 9.29 2.92
C ILE A 13 -21.55 10.24 2.98
N GLU A 14 -21.76 11.54 2.71
CA GLU A 14 -20.69 12.54 2.76
C GLU A 14 -20.06 12.62 4.15
N ASP A 15 -20.87 12.69 5.20
CA ASP A 15 -20.39 12.75 6.59
C ASP A 15 -19.59 11.49 6.95
N ALA A 16 -20.05 10.31 6.53
CA ALA A 16 -19.34 9.06 6.74
C ALA A 16 -18.00 9.01 5.97
N LEU A 17 -17.97 9.48 4.72
CA LEU A 17 -16.75 9.56 3.92
C LEU A 17 -15.72 10.53 4.51
N LEU A 18 -16.17 11.69 5.00
CA LEU A 18 -15.31 12.65 5.71
C LEU A 18 -14.75 12.05 7.02
N ALA A 19 -15.57 11.30 7.76
CA ALA A 19 -15.11 10.60 8.96
C ALA A 19 -14.07 9.51 8.64
N LEU A 20 -14.30 8.70 7.59
CA LEU A 20 -13.32 7.70 7.13
C LEU A 20 -12.03 8.36 6.63
N HIS A 21 -12.13 9.51 5.97
CA HIS A 21 -10.97 10.25 5.48
C HIS A 21 -10.12 10.85 6.61
N SER A 22 -10.76 11.53 7.56
CA SER A 22 -10.07 12.14 8.72
C SER A 22 -9.38 11.11 9.62
N THR A 23 -9.82 9.86 9.56
CA THR A 23 -9.22 8.74 10.26
C THR A 23 -8.25 7.94 9.40
N HIS A 24 -7.83 8.41 8.23
CA HIS A 24 -6.88 7.69 7.36
C HIS A 24 -7.37 6.26 7.01
N SER A 25 -8.68 6.11 6.79
CA SER A 25 -9.30 4.85 6.37
C SER A 25 -9.52 4.81 4.85
N LEU A 26 -9.72 5.97 4.24
CA LEU A 26 -9.71 6.18 2.79
C LEU A 26 -9.14 7.56 2.44
N LEU A 27 -8.77 7.76 1.19
CA LEU A 27 -8.35 9.05 0.65
C LEU A 27 -9.46 9.61 -0.23
N LEU A 28 -9.88 10.85 0.04
CA LEU A 28 -10.78 11.61 -0.84
C LEU A 28 -9.98 12.43 -1.85
N HIS A 29 -10.63 12.82 -2.94
CA HIS A 29 -10.09 13.84 -3.84
C HIS A 29 -9.89 15.17 -3.09
N PRO A 30 -8.83 15.94 -3.41
CA PRO A 30 -8.72 17.30 -2.91
C PRO A 30 -9.96 18.11 -3.28
N HIS A 31 -10.54 18.80 -2.29
CA HIS A 31 -11.69 19.70 -2.46
C HIS A 31 -13.02 19.03 -2.89
N LYS A 32 -13.15 17.70 -2.81
CA LYS A 32 -14.40 16.98 -3.11
C LYS A 32 -14.60 15.77 -2.18
N VAL A 33 -15.84 15.48 -1.81
CA VAL A 33 -16.20 14.29 -1.00
C VAL A 33 -16.39 13.07 -1.91
N GLU A 34 -15.37 12.78 -2.71
CA GLU A 34 -15.34 11.66 -3.65
C GLU A 34 -14.13 10.77 -3.30
N PRO A 35 -14.32 9.45 -3.06
CA PRO A 35 -13.20 8.55 -2.84
C PRO A 35 -12.24 8.55 -4.02
N TRP A 36 -10.95 8.73 -3.72
CA TRP A 36 -9.86 8.66 -4.68
C TRP A 36 -9.07 7.36 -4.53
N VAL A 37 -8.79 6.97 -3.29
CA VAL A 37 -8.17 5.68 -2.93
C VAL A 37 -8.94 5.09 -1.77
N VAL A 38 -9.47 3.89 -1.96
CA VAL A 38 -10.03 3.05 -0.89
C VAL A 38 -9.05 1.91 -0.71
N HIS A 39 -8.00 2.14 0.08
CA HIS A 39 -6.87 1.21 0.15
C HIS A 39 -7.33 -0.23 0.36
N PRO A 40 -6.73 -1.21 -0.35
CA PRO A 40 -5.61 -1.06 -1.28
C PRO A 40 -6.01 -0.67 -2.73
N PHE A 41 -7.27 -0.34 -3.00
CA PHE A 41 -7.81 -0.06 -4.34
C PHE A 41 -7.72 1.44 -4.71
N ALA A 42 -7.16 1.72 -5.88
CA ALA A 42 -7.22 3.03 -6.51
C ALA A 42 -8.46 3.12 -7.41
N LEU A 43 -9.14 4.27 -7.41
CA LEU A 43 -10.31 4.53 -8.26
C LEU A 43 -9.95 5.30 -9.54
N TYR A 44 -8.70 5.19 -9.96
CA TYR A 44 -8.15 5.82 -11.16
C TYR A 44 -7.05 4.90 -11.76
N PRO A 45 -6.73 5.04 -13.06
CA PRO A 45 -5.58 4.35 -13.65
C PRO A 45 -4.29 4.72 -12.93
N ALA A 46 -3.63 3.72 -12.35
CA ALA A 46 -2.52 3.90 -11.43
C ALA A 46 -1.27 3.11 -11.88
N SER A 47 -0.19 3.15 -11.08
CA SER A 47 1.11 2.56 -11.43
C SER A 47 1.07 1.03 -11.57
N CYS A 48 0.12 0.36 -10.91
CA CYS A 48 0.01 -1.09 -10.95
C CYS A 48 -1.38 -1.56 -11.41
N TRP A 49 -1.39 -2.49 -12.36
CA TRP A 49 -2.59 -3.23 -12.77
C TRP A 49 -2.55 -4.63 -12.15
N VAL A 50 -3.58 -5.00 -11.39
CA VAL A 50 -3.72 -6.31 -10.74
C VAL A 50 -4.77 -7.12 -11.49
N GLN A 51 -4.33 -8.16 -12.20
CA GLN A 51 -5.20 -9.06 -12.92
C GLN A 51 -5.51 -10.31 -12.06
N ILE A 52 -6.80 -10.56 -11.79
CA ILE A 52 -7.29 -11.74 -11.07
C ILE A 52 -8.34 -12.43 -11.93
N GLY A 53 -7.97 -13.54 -12.56
CA GLY A 53 -8.82 -14.21 -13.56
C GLY A 53 -9.20 -13.26 -14.70
N ALA A 54 -10.50 -13.04 -14.91
CA ALA A 54 -11.02 -12.10 -15.92
C ALA A 54 -11.17 -10.66 -15.39
N GLN A 55 -10.97 -10.41 -14.09
CA GLN A 55 -11.15 -9.11 -13.45
C GLN A 55 -9.81 -8.38 -13.33
N GLY A 56 -9.88 -7.05 -13.30
CA GLY A 56 -8.73 -6.19 -13.15
C GLY A 56 -8.99 -5.04 -12.20
N TYR A 57 -7.97 -4.70 -11.41
CA TYR A 57 -8.02 -3.67 -10.38
C TYR A 57 -6.82 -2.75 -10.47
N TRP A 58 -7.00 -1.47 -10.12
CA TRP A 58 -5.92 -0.51 -10.03
C TRP A 58 -5.39 -0.41 -8.60
N ALA A 59 -4.07 -0.38 -8.47
CA ALA A 59 -3.37 -0.09 -7.22
C ALA A 59 -2.38 1.06 -7.42
N THR A 60 -2.28 1.95 -6.42
CA THR A 60 -1.39 3.12 -6.48
C THR A 60 0.08 2.74 -6.60
N CYS A 61 0.50 1.65 -5.98
CA CYS A 61 1.86 1.11 -6.02
C CYS A 61 1.86 -0.41 -5.81
N LEU A 62 3.05 -1.03 -5.89
CA LEU A 62 3.20 -2.48 -5.76
C LEU A 62 2.83 -3.01 -4.36
N TYR A 63 3.09 -2.24 -3.30
CA TYR A 63 2.63 -2.59 -1.94
C TYR A 63 1.09 -2.66 -1.86
N CYS A 64 0.40 -1.69 -2.46
CA CYS A 64 -1.06 -1.73 -2.57
C CYS A 64 -1.52 -2.88 -3.47
N ALA A 65 -0.81 -3.16 -4.56
CA ALA A 65 -1.15 -4.26 -5.46
C ALA A 65 -1.09 -5.63 -4.77
N PHE A 66 -0.06 -5.85 -3.94
CA PHE A 66 -0.02 -6.99 -3.02
C PHE A 66 -1.19 -6.99 -2.04
N GLY A 67 -1.54 -5.82 -1.52
CA GLY A 67 -2.71 -5.66 -0.67
C GLY A 67 -4.01 -6.13 -1.33
N ILE A 68 -4.23 -5.81 -2.61
CA ILE A 68 -5.41 -6.27 -3.36
C ILE A 68 -5.44 -7.79 -3.45
N ALA A 69 -4.34 -8.41 -3.89
CA ALA A 69 -4.26 -9.87 -4.03
C ALA A 69 -4.48 -10.59 -2.67
N ALA A 70 -3.89 -10.07 -1.60
CA ALA A 70 -4.05 -10.59 -0.25
C ALA A 70 -5.48 -10.44 0.28
N ALA A 71 -6.07 -9.25 0.16
CA ALA A 71 -7.43 -8.98 0.63
C ALA A 71 -8.47 -9.86 -0.07
N LEU A 72 -8.29 -10.10 -1.37
CA LEU A 72 -9.17 -10.94 -2.16
C LEU A 72 -8.84 -12.45 -2.07
N LYS A 73 -7.77 -12.82 -1.36
CA LYS A 73 -7.32 -14.20 -1.14
C LYS A 73 -7.21 -14.97 -2.47
N ALA A 74 -6.61 -14.34 -3.48
CA ALA A 74 -6.59 -14.84 -4.85
C ALA A 74 -5.20 -14.75 -5.51
N ASP A 75 -4.95 -15.70 -6.41
CA ASP A 75 -3.81 -15.64 -7.33
C ASP A 75 -3.97 -14.43 -8.26
N ALA A 76 -2.85 -13.75 -8.53
CA ALA A 76 -2.84 -12.52 -9.30
C ALA A 76 -1.59 -12.40 -10.18
N ASP A 77 -1.74 -11.75 -11.32
CA ASP A 77 -0.63 -11.20 -12.10
C ASP A 77 -0.64 -9.68 -11.95
N ILE A 78 0.43 -9.13 -11.37
CA ILE A 78 0.58 -7.71 -11.07
C ILE A 78 1.55 -7.11 -12.07
N PHE A 79 1.06 -6.21 -12.90
CA PHE A 79 1.84 -5.51 -13.91
C PHE A 79 2.28 -4.16 -13.36
N THR A 80 3.58 -3.90 -13.39
CA THR A 80 4.22 -2.65 -12.95
C THR A 80 5.50 -2.41 -13.76
N ARG A 81 6.37 -1.50 -13.32
CA ARG A 81 7.65 -1.19 -13.95
C ARG A 81 8.75 -1.05 -12.90
N PHE A 82 9.96 -1.49 -13.22
CA PHE A 82 11.13 -1.27 -12.36
C PHE A 82 11.43 0.24 -12.27
N GLY A 83 11.66 0.73 -11.04
CA GLY A 83 11.84 2.17 -10.77
C GLY A 83 10.66 3.07 -11.15
N GLY A 84 9.52 2.50 -11.56
CA GLY A 84 8.42 3.25 -12.20
C GLY A 84 8.75 3.75 -13.62
N GLU A 85 9.87 3.30 -14.19
CA GLU A 85 10.44 3.77 -15.47
C GLU A 85 10.02 2.87 -16.64
N SER A 86 10.84 2.68 -17.67
CA SER A 86 10.42 2.06 -18.93
C SER A 86 10.34 0.53 -18.89
N GLU A 87 11.13 -0.13 -18.04
CA GLU A 87 11.21 -1.59 -18.00
C GLU A 87 10.00 -2.20 -17.28
N GLN A 88 9.26 -3.07 -17.97
CA GLN A 88 8.10 -3.74 -17.41
C GLN A 88 8.51 -4.83 -16.40
N CYS A 89 7.72 -4.95 -15.35
CA CYS A 89 7.86 -5.96 -14.31
C CYS A 89 6.51 -6.63 -14.08
N ILE A 90 6.48 -7.96 -14.08
CA ILE A 90 5.27 -8.74 -13.78
C ILE A 90 5.56 -9.57 -12.53
N ILE A 91 4.82 -9.30 -11.46
CA ILE A 91 4.91 -10.07 -10.21
C ILE A 91 3.71 -11.01 -10.14
N ARG A 92 3.98 -12.30 -9.92
CA ARG A 92 2.96 -13.35 -9.89
C ARG A 92 2.76 -13.82 -8.46
N VAL A 93 1.56 -13.59 -7.95
CA VAL A 93 1.07 -14.15 -6.67
C VAL A 93 0.43 -15.51 -6.97
N ARG A 94 0.92 -16.56 -6.31
CA ARG A 94 0.39 -17.94 -6.41
C ARG A 94 0.26 -18.54 -5.02
N GLY A 95 -0.96 -18.88 -4.64
CA GLY A 95 -1.31 -19.30 -3.28
C GLY A 95 -1.00 -18.19 -2.28
N GLN A 96 -0.10 -18.47 -1.32
CA GLN A 96 0.31 -17.53 -0.28
C GLN A 96 1.70 -16.93 -0.54
N ASP A 97 2.20 -17.01 -1.77
CA ASP A 97 3.57 -16.60 -2.08
C ASP A 97 3.70 -15.90 -3.45
N ILE A 98 4.82 -15.23 -3.67
CA ILE A 98 5.21 -14.64 -4.96
C ILE A 98 6.24 -15.48 -5.70
N VAL A 99 6.24 -15.46 -7.03
CA VAL A 99 7.21 -16.21 -7.85
C VAL A 99 8.55 -15.48 -7.94
N GLU A 100 8.55 -14.16 -8.10
CA GLU A 100 9.75 -13.34 -8.32
C GLU A 100 10.49 -13.06 -7.00
N LYS A 101 11.53 -13.87 -6.71
CA LYS A 101 12.29 -13.81 -5.43
C LYS A 101 13.48 -12.86 -5.44
N ASP A 102 14.10 -12.67 -6.61
CA ASP A 102 15.36 -11.94 -6.75
C ASP A 102 15.16 -10.44 -6.99
N ILE A 103 14.05 -9.88 -6.48
CA ILE A 103 13.70 -8.46 -6.60
C ILE A 103 13.78 -7.80 -5.22
N VAL A 104 14.28 -6.57 -5.18
CA VAL A 104 14.23 -5.71 -4.01
C VAL A 104 13.16 -4.64 -4.17
N PHE A 105 12.61 -4.19 -3.05
CA PHE A 105 11.60 -3.14 -2.99
C PHE A 105 12.12 -1.97 -2.16
N HIS A 106 12.13 -0.79 -2.77
CA HIS A 106 12.56 0.47 -2.17
C HIS A 106 11.37 1.24 -1.62
N LEU A 107 11.52 1.78 -0.42
CA LEU A 107 10.58 2.69 0.21
C LEU A 107 11.31 3.95 0.61
N SER A 108 10.95 5.07 -0.01
CA SER A 108 11.61 6.36 0.22
C SER A 108 11.20 7.01 1.55
N THR A 109 9.98 6.72 2.02
CA THR A 109 9.32 7.45 3.11
C THR A 109 9.14 6.56 4.34
N PRO A 110 9.54 6.98 5.55
CA PRO A 110 9.25 6.26 6.79
C PRO A 110 7.75 6.02 6.99
N ILE A 111 7.37 4.91 7.63
CA ILE A 111 5.95 4.51 7.72
C ILE A 111 5.05 5.53 8.43
N ARG A 112 5.60 6.25 9.42
CA ARG A 112 4.88 7.32 10.14
C ARG A 112 4.49 8.52 9.26
N GLU A 113 5.13 8.68 8.11
CA GLU A 113 4.93 9.79 7.16
C GLU A 113 4.10 9.38 5.93
N TRP A 114 3.75 8.09 5.76
CA TRP A 114 3.02 7.61 4.57
C TRP A 114 1.69 8.33 4.36
N TRP A 115 1.01 8.70 5.45
CA TRP A 115 -0.27 9.39 5.39
C TRP A 115 -0.16 10.91 5.20
N ASP A 116 1.03 11.49 5.38
CA ASP A 116 1.25 12.92 5.13
C ASP A 116 1.02 13.25 3.65
N ASN A 117 1.42 12.32 2.76
CA ASN A 117 1.07 12.34 1.34
C ASN A 117 1.13 10.94 0.72
N VAL A 118 0.04 10.19 0.85
CA VAL A 118 -0.11 8.82 0.33
C VAL A 118 0.28 8.70 -1.14
N ILE A 119 -0.16 9.65 -1.96
CA ILE A 119 0.07 9.60 -3.41
C ILE A 119 1.56 9.73 -3.71
N HIS A 120 2.26 10.66 -3.05
CA HIS A 120 3.70 10.81 -3.18
C HIS A 120 4.46 9.58 -2.67
N SER A 121 4.16 9.13 -1.45
CA SER A 121 4.78 7.94 -0.87
C SER A 121 4.63 6.74 -1.79
N CYS A 122 3.41 6.39 -2.18
CA CYS A 122 3.16 5.27 -3.09
C CYS A 122 3.85 5.43 -4.45
N ALA A 123 3.86 6.62 -5.05
CA ALA A 123 4.52 6.86 -6.33
C ALA A 123 6.04 6.70 -6.26
N SER A 124 6.64 6.89 -5.08
CA SER A 124 8.08 6.75 -4.85
C SER A 124 8.52 5.36 -4.40
N PHE A 125 7.58 4.44 -4.11
CA PHE A 125 7.92 3.07 -3.71
C PHE A 125 8.01 2.18 -4.93
N GLN A 126 9.21 1.66 -5.21
CA GLN A 126 9.50 1.03 -6.50
C GLN A 126 10.25 -0.30 -6.35
N PRO A 127 9.97 -1.29 -7.21
CA PRO A 127 10.79 -2.49 -7.32
C PRO A 127 12.05 -2.21 -8.15
N PHE A 128 13.13 -2.94 -7.85
CA PHE A 128 14.41 -2.93 -8.57
C PHE A 128 15.01 -4.34 -8.61
N HIS A 129 15.86 -4.62 -9.59
CA HIS A 129 16.57 -5.91 -9.61
C HIS A 129 17.55 -6.00 -8.44
N HIS A 130 18.26 -4.90 -8.19
CA HIS A 130 19.35 -4.86 -7.21
C HIS A 130 19.40 -3.53 -6.47
N GLU A 131 20.02 -3.52 -5.29
CA GLU A 131 20.08 -2.34 -4.43
C GLU A 131 20.91 -1.18 -5.04
N ASN A 132 21.93 -1.46 -5.85
CA ASN A 132 22.70 -0.42 -6.53
C ASN A 132 21.84 0.41 -7.51
N GLU A 133 20.83 -0.20 -8.14
CA GLU A 133 19.88 0.54 -9.00
C GLU A 133 19.03 1.50 -8.19
N VAL A 134 18.74 1.17 -6.91
CA VAL A 134 18.05 2.07 -5.97
C VAL A 134 18.89 3.31 -5.71
N ASP A 135 20.19 3.15 -5.49
CA ASP A 135 21.12 4.26 -5.24
C ASP A 135 21.15 5.23 -6.42
N ASP A 136 21.33 4.70 -7.63
CA ASP A 136 21.33 5.48 -8.88
C ASP A 136 20.00 6.18 -9.12
N TRP A 137 18.88 5.48 -8.87
CA TRP A 137 17.53 6.05 -9.01
C TRP A 137 17.30 7.17 -8.01
N CYS A 138 17.65 6.97 -6.74
CA CYS A 138 17.51 7.98 -5.68
C CYS A 138 18.31 9.24 -6.02
N GLN A 139 19.54 9.08 -6.51
CA GLN A 139 20.36 10.21 -6.93
C GLN A 139 19.72 10.99 -8.09
N ARG A 140 19.23 10.30 -9.12
CA ARG A 140 18.61 10.95 -10.30
C ARG A 140 17.32 11.69 -9.98
N HIS A 141 16.49 11.12 -9.11
CA HIS A 141 15.18 11.67 -8.77
C HIS A 141 15.18 12.56 -7.53
N ALA A 142 16.36 12.81 -6.94
CA ALA A 142 16.53 13.54 -5.69
C ALA A 142 15.65 12.98 -4.56
N SER A 143 15.50 11.65 -4.51
CA SER A 143 14.74 10.95 -3.49
C SER A 143 15.65 10.42 -2.37
N PRO A 144 15.17 10.40 -1.11
CA PRO A 144 15.87 9.69 -0.05
C PRO A 144 15.88 8.18 -0.31
N LYS A 145 16.98 7.52 0.04
CA LYS A 145 17.09 6.05 -0.08
C LYS A 145 16.12 5.33 0.85
N GLY A 146 15.82 5.86 2.04
CA GLY A 146 14.88 5.23 2.96
C GLY A 146 15.26 3.78 3.28
N ALA A 147 14.35 2.84 3.01
CA ALA A 147 14.56 1.41 3.23
C ALA A 147 14.56 0.63 1.91
N VAL A 148 15.36 -0.43 1.87
CA VAL A 148 15.36 -1.44 0.79
C VAL A 148 15.17 -2.80 1.43
N VAL A 149 14.18 -3.55 0.98
CA VAL A 149 13.83 -4.87 1.52
C VAL A 149 13.64 -5.89 0.40
N PRO A 150 13.82 -7.20 0.64
CA PRO A 150 13.42 -8.22 -0.33
C PRO A 150 11.93 -8.10 -0.68
N LEU A 151 11.57 -8.23 -1.94
CA LEU A 151 10.16 -8.12 -2.38
C LEU A 151 9.27 -9.15 -1.67
N SER A 152 9.81 -10.34 -1.40
CA SER A 152 9.09 -11.38 -0.64
C SER A 152 8.76 -10.96 0.79
N GLN A 153 9.61 -10.16 1.44
CA GLN A 153 9.30 -9.58 2.75
C GLN A 153 8.17 -8.56 2.64
N MET A 154 8.18 -7.73 1.59
CA MET A 154 7.10 -6.77 1.33
C MET A 154 5.76 -7.47 1.03
N TRP A 155 5.78 -8.60 0.32
CA TRP A 155 4.58 -9.43 0.13
C TRP A 155 4.01 -9.94 1.46
N ARG A 156 4.85 -10.48 2.35
CA ARG A 156 4.41 -10.95 3.68
C ARG A 156 3.80 -9.80 4.50
N PHE A 157 4.46 -8.65 4.50
CA PHE A 157 3.95 -7.47 5.20
C PHE A 157 2.60 -7.01 4.64
N ALA A 158 2.48 -6.84 3.32
CA ALA A 158 1.22 -6.48 2.67
C ALA A 158 0.11 -7.51 2.93
N SER A 159 0.47 -8.80 2.97
CA SER A 159 -0.48 -9.88 3.27
C SER A 159 -1.00 -9.81 4.71
N ALA A 160 -0.10 -9.60 5.69
CA ALA A 160 -0.48 -9.41 7.08
C ALA A 160 -1.30 -8.12 7.27
N TRP A 161 -1.01 -7.08 6.50
CA TRP A 161 -1.72 -5.80 6.56
C TRP A 161 -3.11 -5.86 5.92
N TYR A 162 -3.25 -6.44 4.72
CA TYR A 162 -4.49 -6.36 3.95
C TYR A 162 -5.30 -7.65 3.90
N GLY A 163 -4.78 -8.79 4.38
CA GLY A 163 -5.42 -10.10 4.23
C GLY A 163 -6.85 -10.19 4.76
N ASP A 164 -7.19 -9.43 5.80
CA ASP A 164 -8.54 -9.36 6.38
C ASP A 164 -9.23 -8.00 6.16
N TYR A 165 -8.69 -7.17 5.26
CA TYR A 165 -9.14 -5.78 5.09
C TYR A 165 -10.57 -5.65 4.55
N VAL A 166 -11.05 -6.65 3.81
CA VAL A 166 -12.43 -6.70 3.28
C VAL A 166 -13.36 -7.59 4.10
N SER A 167 -12.87 -8.15 5.20
CA SER A 167 -13.66 -8.97 6.12
C SER A 167 -14.70 -8.11 6.85
N GLN A 168 -15.87 -8.69 7.16
CA GLN A 168 -16.92 -8.04 7.91
C GLN A 168 -17.05 -8.65 9.33
N PRO A 169 -17.24 -7.82 10.38
CA PRO A 169 -17.22 -6.35 10.36
C PRO A 169 -15.80 -5.81 10.08
N TRP A 170 -15.72 -4.67 9.39
CA TRP A 170 -14.44 -4.00 9.16
C TRP A 170 -13.90 -3.43 10.48
N HIS A 171 -12.60 -3.62 10.72
CA HIS A 171 -11.91 -3.14 11.91
C HIS A 171 -10.68 -2.33 11.51
N LYS A 172 -10.56 -1.13 12.09
CA LYS A 172 -9.37 -0.31 11.91
C LYS A 172 -8.33 -0.71 12.95
N ARG A 173 -7.10 -1.00 12.51
CA ARG A 173 -6.01 -1.36 13.42
C ARG A 173 -5.65 -0.24 14.39
N SER A 174 -5.38 -0.61 15.64
CA SER A 174 -4.76 0.26 16.64
C SER A 174 -3.27 0.46 16.35
N ALA A 175 -2.63 1.39 17.06
CA ALA A 175 -1.19 1.60 16.96
C ALA A 175 -0.40 0.36 17.39
N GLU A 176 -0.85 -0.33 18.43
CA GLU A 176 -0.26 -1.57 18.93
C GLU A 176 -0.34 -2.68 17.87
N GLU A 177 -1.54 -2.89 17.29
CA GLU A 177 -1.73 -3.89 16.22
C GLU A 177 -0.86 -3.58 14.99
N ILE A 178 -0.69 -2.31 14.63
CA ILE A 178 0.22 -1.89 13.55
C ILE A 178 1.67 -2.24 13.89
N GLN A 179 2.12 -1.94 15.11
CA GLN A 179 3.48 -2.20 15.56
C GLN A 179 3.79 -3.71 15.62
N GLU A 180 2.83 -4.53 16.02
CA GLU A 180 2.91 -6.00 16.02
C GLU A 180 3.05 -6.56 14.60
N VAL A 181 2.27 -6.05 13.64
CA VAL A 181 2.37 -6.45 12.23
C VAL A 181 3.75 -6.12 11.66
N LEU A 182 4.32 -4.96 11.99
CA LEU A 182 5.66 -4.57 11.55
C LEU A 182 6.74 -5.50 12.13
N GLN A 183 6.69 -5.74 13.44
CA GLN A 183 7.66 -6.59 14.12
C GLN A 183 7.62 -8.04 13.63
N SER A 184 6.43 -8.61 13.46
CA SER A 184 6.25 -9.98 12.95
C SER A 184 6.70 -10.17 11.50
N ASN A 185 6.94 -9.08 10.77
CA ASN A 185 7.47 -9.09 9.40
C ASN A 185 8.94 -8.65 9.32
N ASP A 186 9.66 -8.60 10.45
CA ASP A 186 11.05 -8.15 10.56
C ASP A 186 11.27 -6.71 10.03
N LEU A 187 10.23 -5.88 10.07
CA LEU A 187 10.27 -4.46 9.71
C LEU A 187 10.49 -3.64 10.99
N VAL A 188 11.75 -3.55 11.41
CA VAL A 188 12.15 -2.97 12.70
C VAL A 188 13.14 -1.81 12.54
N GLY A 189 13.18 -0.91 13.52
CA GLY A 189 14.05 0.28 13.52
C GLY A 189 13.27 1.57 13.27
N SER A 190 13.97 2.71 13.25
CA SER A 190 13.35 4.04 13.22
C SER A 190 12.52 4.30 11.96
N PHE A 191 12.90 3.73 10.82
CA PHE A 191 12.14 3.84 9.56
C PHE A 191 10.74 3.22 9.67
N TRP A 192 10.61 2.17 10.48
CA TRP A 192 9.38 1.40 10.69
C TRP A 192 8.67 1.76 12.00
N SER A 193 9.16 2.77 12.73
CA SER A 193 8.49 3.24 13.95
C SER A 193 7.33 4.15 13.60
N ILE A 194 6.15 3.86 14.16
CA ILE A 194 4.96 4.73 14.06
C ILE A 194 4.93 5.84 15.12
N SER A 195 5.76 5.72 16.16
CA SER A 195 5.94 6.76 17.19
C SER A 195 6.97 7.79 16.73
N GLN A 196 6.69 9.08 16.94
CA GLN A 196 7.73 10.11 16.82
C GLN A 196 8.77 9.88 17.91
N SER A 197 10.06 9.79 17.56
CA SER A 197 11.12 9.93 18.55
C SER A 197 10.98 11.32 19.18
N VAL A 198 10.65 11.38 20.46
CA VAL A 198 10.69 12.62 21.23
C VAL A 198 12.14 13.10 21.22
N GLY A 199 12.45 14.03 20.32
CA GLY A 199 13.70 14.76 20.33
C GLY A 199 13.77 15.53 21.63
N GLN A 200 14.73 15.20 22.48
CA GLN A 200 15.14 16.06 23.58
C GLN A 200 15.62 17.38 22.97
N SER A 201 14.80 18.42 23.08
CA SER A 201 15.28 19.79 22.93
C SER A 201 16.17 20.09 24.13
N THR A 202 17.47 20.24 23.88
CA THR A 202 18.35 21.08 24.71
C THR A 202 18.36 22.49 24.17
#